data_AF-A0A345PEL9-F1
#
_entry.id   AF-A0A345PEL9-F1
#
_cell.length_a   1.000
_cell.length_b   1.000
_cell.length_c   1.000
_cell.angle_alpha   90.00
_cell.angle_beta   90.00
_cell.angle_gamma   90.00
#
_symmetry.space_group_name_H-M   'P 1'
#
loop_
_entity.id
_entity.type
_entity.pdbx_description
1 polymer ?
#
loop_
_entity_poly.entity_id
_entity_poly.type
_entity_poly.pdbx_seq_one_letter_code
_entity_poly.pdbx_strand_id
1 'polypeptide(L)'
;MVKRIYIYLVLFATLMMVIGGSISTFSAIASIVAPEGYYMSYPEYVQVYHTNYGETKEVTKTKEELQEEYEMHIFREKELEKTRNINRLLQSLGWVLVPLPIFIFTSRHLKKKE
;
A
#
# COMPACT_ATOMS: atom_id res chain seq x y z
N MET A 1 25.19 -31.72 14.21
CA MET A 1 24.16 -30.82 14.78
C MET A 1 24.10 -29.46 14.11
N VAL A 2 25.22 -28.71 14.04
CA VAL A 2 25.25 -27.31 13.54
C VAL A 2 24.57 -27.11 12.17
N LYS A 3 24.79 -28.02 11.21
CA LYS A 3 24.13 -27.95 9.88
C LYS A 3 22.60 -28.04 9.96
N ARG A 4 22.03 -28.83 10.88
CA ARG A 4 20.56 -28.91 11.06
C ARG A 4 20.03 -27.62 11.71
N ILE A 5 20.73 -27.11 12.73
CA ILE A 5 20.38 -25.84 13.40
C ILE A 5 20.36 -24.69 12.39
N TYR A 6 21.39 -24.59 11.54
CA TYR A 6 21.46 -23.59 10.47
C TYR A 6 20.27 -23.67 9.50
N ILE A 7 19.95 -24.88 9.03
CA ILE A 7 18.83 -25.10 8.10
C ILE A 7 17.50 -24.68 8.75
N TYR A 8 17.27 -25.05 10.02
CA TYR A 8 16.05 -24.67 10.73
C TYR A 8 15.96 -23.16 11.00
N LEU A 9 17.08 -22.48 11.28
CA LEU A 9 17.09 -21.01 11.42
C LEU A 9 16.73 -20.31 10.11
N VAL A 10 17.26 -20.77 8.98
CA VAL A 10 16.93 -20.21 7.66
C VAL A 10 15.46 -20.48 7.32
N LEU A 11 14.95 -21.67 7.61
CA LEU A 11 13.53 -21.99 7.42
C LEU A 11 12.63 -21.13 8.30
N PHE A 12 13.02 -20.88 9.54
CA PHE A 12 12.28 -20.00 10.44
C PHE A 12 12.25 -18.55 9.94
N ALA A 13 13.41 -18.02 9.54
CA ALA A 13 13.49 -16.66 9.01
C ALA A 13 12.68 -16.50 7.72
N THR A 14 12.77 -17.47 6.79
CA THR A 14 11.97 -17.46 5.55
C THR A 14 10.47 -17.58 5.84
N LEU A 15 10.07 -18.41 6.82
CA LEU A 15 8.67 -18.52 7.24
C LEU A 15 8.14 -17.18 7.78
N MET A 16 8.90 -16.50 8.65
CA MET A 16 8.52 -15.18 9.16
C MET A 16 8.40 -14.13 8.05
N MET A 17 9.32 -14.15 7.08
CA MET A 17 9.31 -13.26 5.93
C MET A 17 8.08 -13.49 5.02
N VAL A 18 7.72 -14.76 4.80
CA VAL A 18 6.52 -15.14 4.01
C VAL A 18 5.23 -14.72 4.71
N ILE A 19 5.13 -14.90 6.03
CA ILE A 19 3.94 -14.48 6.79
C ILE A 19 3.75 -12.96 6.69
N GLY A 20 4.81 -12.16 6.91
CA GLY A 20 4.75 -10.71 6.77
C GLY A 20 4.43 -10.23 5.34
N GLY A 21 5.06 -10.84 4.33
CA GLY A 21 4.78 -10.57 2.92
C GLY A 21 3.35 -10.92 2.49
N SER A 22 2.79 -12.00 3.04
CA SER A 22 1.42 -12.43 2.72
C SER A 22 0.38 -11.47 3.30
N ILE A 23 0.50 -11.11 4.59
CA ILE A 23 -0.41 -10.15 5.25
C ILE A 23 -0.39 -8.80 4.53
N SER A 24 0.79 -8.28 4.20
CA SER A 24 0.91 -7.02 3.46
C SER A 24 0.31 -7.09 2.06
N THR A 25 0.45 -8.23 1.36
CA THR A 25 -0.17 -8.43 0.04
C THR A 25 -1.69 -8.43 0.13
N PHE A 26 -2.27 -9.17 1.08
CA PHE A 26 -3.72 -9.19 1.27
C PHE A 26 -4.27 -7.82 1.66
N SER A 27 -3.57 -7.09 2.52
CA SER A 27 -3.94 -5.73 2.88
C SER A 27 -3.89 -4.78 1.68
N ALA A 28 -2.84 -4.85 0.85
CA ALA A 28 -2.75 -4.03 -0.36
C ALA A 28 -3.87 -4.34 -1.37
N ILE A 29 -4.19 -5.62 -1.59
CA ILE A 29 -5.32 -6.03 -2.45
C ILE A 29 -6.64 -5.50 -1.89
N ALA A 30 -6.86 -5.63 -0.58
CA ALA A 30 -8.04 -5.11 0.07
C ALA A 30 -8.16 -3.59 -0.11
N SER A 31 -7.08 -2.82 0.05
CA SER A 31 -7.07 -1.37 -0.20
C SER A 31 -7.22 -0.97 -1.68
N ILE A 32 -6.97 -1.88 -2.62
CA ILE A 32 -7.28 -1.67 -4.05
C ILE A 32 -8.78 -1.87 -4.32
N VAL A 33 -9.39 -2.88 -3.70
CA VAL A 33 -10.82 -3.21 -3.89
C VAL A 33 -11.73 -2.28 -3.10
N ALA A 34 -11.35 -1.98 -1.86
CA ALA A 34 -12.04 -1.10 -0.93
C ALA A 34 -11.05 -0.01 -0.47
N PRO A 35 -10.86 1.06 -1.26
CA PRO A 35 -10.00 2.17 -0.86
C PRO A 35 -10.59 2.84 0.39
N GLU A 36 -9.82 2.89 1.47
CA GLU A 36 -10.20 3.54 2.73
C GLU A 36 -9.96 5.06 2.72
N GLY A 37 -9.79 5.65 1.53
CA GLY A 37 -9.43 7.06 1.37
C GLY A 37 -10.46 8.01 2.01
N TYR A 38 -9.99 8.88 2.91
CA TYR A 38 -10.81 9.97 3.43
C TYR A 38 -10.85 11.08 2.37
N TYR A 39 -11.92 11.10 1.59
CA TYR A 39 -12.17 12.17 0.63
C TYR A 39 -12.78 13.36 1.35
N MET A 40 -12.19 14.54 1.15
CA MET A 40 -12.76 15.79 1.65
C MET A 40 -14.15 16.00 1.04
N SER A 41 -15.13 16.38 1.86
CA SER A 41 -16.47 16.70 1.34
C SER A 41 -16.47 18.06 0.62
N TYR A 42 -17.37 18.27 -0.35
CA TYR A 42 -17.46 19.57 -1.03
C TYR A 42 -17.65 20.77 -0.08
N PRO A 43 -18.52 20.70 0.96
CA PRO A 43 -18.64 21.78 1.94
C PRO A 43 -17.34 22.06 2.70
N GLU A 44 -16.59 21.01 3.04
CA GLU A 44 -15.31 21.11 3.70
C GLU A 44 -14.24 21.71 2.77
N TYR A 45 -14.24 21.33 1.49
CA TYR A 45 -13.37 21.91 0.47
C TYR A 45 -13.62 23.41 0.29
N VAL A 46 -14.89 23.82 0.23
CA VAL A 46 -15.28 25.24 0.15
C VAL A 46 -14.84 25.99 1.41
N GLN A 47 -15.07 25.42 2.60
CA GLN A 47 -14.63 26.03 3.86
C GLN A 47 -13.10 26.20 3.91
N VAL A 48 -12.36 25.17 3.50
CA VAL A 48 -10.89 25.17 3.45
C VAL A 48 -10.38 26.20 2.43
N TYR A 49 -10.99 26.31 1.25
CA TYR A 49 -10.69 27.33 0.25
C TYR A 49 -10.84 28.76 0.80
N HIS A 50 -11.88 29.00 1.61
CA HIS A 50 -12.12 30.30 2.24
C HIS A 50 -11.20 30.59 3.44
N THR A 51 -10.68 29.56 4.12
CA THR A 51 -9.94 29.72 5.40
C THR A 51 -8.42 29.64 5.23
N ASN A 52 -7.90 28.88 4.26
CA ASN A 52 -6.47 28.59 4.13
C ASN A 52 -5.58 29.76 3.68
N TYR A 53 -6.15 30.89 3.25
CA TYR A 53 -5.37 31.99 2.66
C TYR A 53 -5.12 33.19 3.56
N GLY A 54 -5.48 33.17 4.85
CA GLY A 54 -5.16 34.25 5.83
C GLY A 54 -5.82 35.62 5.54
N GLU A 55 -6.25 35.82 4.31
CA GLU A 55 -7.10 36.88 3.80
C GLU A 55 -8.36 36.21 3.26
N THR A 56 -9.52 36.66 3.74
CA THR A 56 -10.82 36.27 3.18
C THR A 56 -10.82 36.65 1.71
N LYS A 57 -10.50 35.71 0.82
CA LYS A 57 -10.62 35.95 -0.63
C LYS A 57 -12.10 36.23 -0.90
N GLU A 58 -12.41 37.48 -1.25
CA GLU A 58 -13.69 37.79 -1.87
C GLU A 58 -13.84 36.85 -3.07
N VAL A 59 -14.97 36.14 -3.10
CA VAL A 59 -15.28 35.01 -3.98
C VAL A 59 -14.99 35.39 -5.45
N THR A 60 -13.79 35.08 -5.93
CA THR A 60 -13.39 35.38 -7.32
C THR A 60 -13.83 34.28 -8.28
N LYS A 61 -14.03 33.06 -7.77
CA LYS A 61 -14.45 31.89 -8.54
C LYS A 61 -15.96 31.69 -8.42
N THR A 62 -16.59 31.39 -9.54
CA THR A 62 -17.98 30.97 -9.61
C THR A 62 -18.19 29.61 -8.93
N LYS A 63 -19.44 29.27 -8.63
CA LYS A 63 -19.76 27.98 -8.01
C LYS A 63 -19.42 26.82 -8.95
N GLU A 64 -19.65 27.02 -10.25
CA GLU A 64 -19.31 26.04 -11.28
C GLU A 64 -17.79 25.76 -11.30
N GLU A 65 -16.96 26.80 -11.24
CA GLU A 65 -15.49 26.65 -11.21
C GLU A 65 -14.99 25.94 -9.93
N LEU A 66 -15.60 26.23 -8.77
CA LEU A 66 -15.27 25.55 -7.51
C LEU A 66 -15.66 24.07 -7.53
N GLN A 67 -16.77 23.74 -8.17
CA GLN A 67 -17.21 22.35 -8.31
C GLN A 67 -16.30 21.58 -9.27
N GLU A 68 -15.93 22.16 -10.40
CA GLU A 68 -14.99 21.55 -11.36
C GLU A 68 -13.62 21.30 -10.72
N GLU A 69 -13.10 22.26 -9.94
CA GLU A 69 -11.83 22.10 -9.23
C GLU A 69 -11.91 21.03 -8.14
N TYR A 70 -13.04 20.94 -7.42
CA TYR A 70 -13.28 19.88 -6.45
C TYR A 70 -13.31 18.50 -7.11
N GLU A 71 -14.02 18.34 -8.22
CA GLU A 71 -14.09 17.07 -8.96
C GLU A 71 -12.70 16.64 -9.46
N MET A 72 -11.93 17.60 -9.99
CA MET A 72 -10.53 17.40 -10.37
C MET A 72 -9.64 17.02 -9.18
N HIS A 73 -9.86 17.63 -8.02
CA HIS A 73 -9.13 17.31 -6.79
C HIS A 73 -9.39 15.87 -6.34
N ILE A 74 -10.66 15.48 -6.23
CA ILE A 74 -11.07 14.12 -5.86
C ILE A 74 -10.56 13.09 -6.86
N PHE A 75 -10.63 13.39 -8.16
CA PHE A 75 -10.10 12.51 -9.20
C PHE A 75 -8.60 12.27 -9.02
N ARG A 76 -7.83 13.33 -8.80
CA ARG A 76 -6.38 13.24 -8.60
C ARG A 76 -6.03 12.47 -7.33
N GLU A 77 -6.75 12.69 -6.22
CA GLU A 77 -6.53 11.94 -4.98
C GLU A 77 -6.75 10.44 -5.18
N LYS A 78 -7.84 10.06 -5.87
CA LYS A 78 -8.12 8.66 -6.21
C LYS A 78 -7.01 8.03 -7.06
N GLU A 79 -6.51 8.74 -8.06
CA GLU A 79 -5.41 8.24 -8.90
C GLU A 79 -4.10 8.07 -8.13
N LEU A 80 -3.78 9.02 -7.24
CA LEU A 80 -2.60 8.95 -6.38
C LEU A 80 -2.70 7.77 -5.40
N GLU A 81 -3.85 7.57 -4.76
CA GLU A 81 -4.09 6.44 -3.88
C GLU A 81 -3.96 5.11 -4.62
N LYS A 82 -4.57 5.00 -5.81
CA LYS A 82 -4.46 3.81 -6.66
C LYS A 82 -2.99 3.50 -6.99
N THR A 83 -2.23 4.51 -7.39
CA THR A 83 -0.80 4.35 -7.73
C THR A 83 0.02 3.93 -6.50
N ARG A 84 -0.23 4.54 -5.34
CA ARG A 84 0.44 4.17 -4.08
C ARG A 84 0.12 2.73 -3.66
N ASN A 85 -1.13 2.30 -3.83
CA ASN A 85 -1.54 0.95 -3.49
C ASN A 85 -0.96 -0.10 -4.45
N ILE A 86 -0.85 0.21 -5.74
CA ILE A 86 -0.11 -0.63 -6.71
C ILE A 86 1.36 -0.78 -6.31
N ASN A 87 2.02 0.31 -5.91
CA ASN A 87 3.42 0.25 -5.46
C ASN A 87 3.58 -0.60 -4.19
N ARG A 88 2.65 -0.50 -3.24
CA ARG A 88 2.64 -1.35 -2.04
C ARG A 88 2.43 -2.82 -2.38
N LEU A 89 1.55 -3.14 -3.33
CA LEU A 89 1.33 -4.49 -3.82
C LEU A 89 2.61 -5.07 -4.45
N LEU A 90 3.31 -4.30 -5.27
CA LEU A 90 4.58 -4.72 -5.86
C LEU A 90 5.65 -4.96 -4.78
N GLN A 91 5.72 -4.08 -3.78
CA GLN A 91 6.63 -4.28 -2.64
C GLN A 91 6.29 -5.56 -1.86
N SER A 92 5.00 -5.83 -1.60
CA SER A 92 4.58 -7.03 -0.85
C SER A 92 4.86 -8.33 -1.62
N LEU A 93 4.71 -8.33 -2.94
CA LEU A 93 5.11 -9.45 -3.79
C LEU A 93 6.61 -9.72 -3.74
N GLY A 94 7.45 -8.67 -3.65
CA GLY A 94 8.89 -8.80 -3.44
C GLY A 94 9.24 -9.53 -2.14
N TRP A 95 8.51 -9.25 -1.06
CA TRP A 95 8.67 -9.94 0.23
C TRP A 95 8.33 -11.43 0.19
N VAL A 96 7.46 -11.87 -0.73
CA VAL A 96 7.13 -13.29 -0.93
C VAL A 96 8.10 -13.95 -1.92
N LEU A 97 8.49 -13.24 -2.99
CA LEU A 97 9.37 -13.77 -4.04
C LEU A 97 10.82 -13.96 -3.59
N VAL A 98 11.36 -13.11 -2.72
CA VAL A 98 12.76 -13.21 -2.24
C VAL A 98 13.03 -14.47 -1.38
N PRO A 99 12.19 -14.83 -0.39
CA PRO A 99 12.42 -16.03 0.42
C PRO A 99 12.08 -17.33 -0.31
N LEU A 100 11.27 -17.30 -1.38
CA LEU A 100 10.79 -18.51 -2.06
C LEU A 100 11.91 -19.39 -2.65
N PRO A 101 12.93 -18.88 -3.37
CA PRO A 101 14.04 -19.68 -3.86
C PRO A 101 14.90 -20.27 -2.74
N ILE A 102 15.11 -19.49 -1.68
CA ILE A 102 15.88 -19.91 -0.49
C ILE A 102 15.16 -21.07 0.20
N PHE A 103 13.84 -20.98 0.34
CA PHE A 103 12.99 -22.02 0.89
C PHE A 103 13.01 -23.29 0.05
N ILE A 104 12.84 -23.18 -1.28
CA ILE A 104 12.89 -24.33 -2.18
C ILE A 104 14.26 -25.03 -2.10
N PHE A 105 15.36 -24.27 -2.10
CA PHE A 105 16.72 -24.81 -2.04
C PHE A 105 16.98 -25.55 -0.73
N THR A 106 16.63 -24.95 0.42
CA THR A 106 16.83 -25.56 1.74
C THR A 106 15.91 -26.75 1.98
N SER A 107 14.65 -26.70 1.54
CA SER A 107 13.70 -27.81 1.63
C SER A 107 14.15 -29.03 0.82
N ARG A 108 14.68 -28.83 -0.39
CA ARG A 108 15.25 -29.92 -1.21
C ARG A 108 16.45 -30.60 -0.55
N HIS A 109 17.28 -29.86 0.20
CA HIS A 109 18.44 -30.42 0.90
C HIS A 109 18.07 -31.22 2.16
N LEU A 110 16.90 -30.95 2.75
CA LEU A 110 16.33 -31.73 3.85
C LEU A 110 15.83 -33.10 3.36
N LYS A 111 15.03 -33.13 2.28
CA LYS A 111 14.45 -34.36 1.73
C LYS A 111 15.47 -35.36 1.17
N LYS A 112 16.67 -34.91 0.81
CA LYS A 112 17.76 -35.78 0.31
C LYS A 112 18.55 -36.48 1.41
N LYS A 113 18.29 -36.16 2.68
CA LYS A 113 19.06 -36.63 3.84
C LYS A 113 18.26 -37.50 4.82
N GLU A 114 16.97 -37.67 4.54
CA GLU A 114 16.12 -38.72 5.10
C GLU A 114 16.00 -39.84 4.07
#